data_AF-A0A0A2NES2-F1
#
_entry.id   AF-A0A0A2NES2-F1
#
_cell.length_a   1.000
_cell.length_b   1.000
_cell.length_c   1.000
_cell.angle_alpha   90.00
_cell.angle_beta   90.00
_cell.angle_gamma   90.00
#
_symmetry.space_group_name_H-M   'P 1'
#
loop_
_entity.id
_entity.type
_entity.pdbx_description
1 polymer ?
#
loop_
_entity_poly.entity_id
_entity_poly.type
_entity_poly.pdbx_seq_one_letter_code
_entity_poly.pdbx_strand_id
1 'polypeptide(L)'
;MSILSIMLYITVFMAVAATVRYAVLRFLVWVKPNAYIELTYTDPEGRTAKRKVSVRNENDAEELALLLRELKTRNEASAGR
;
A
#
# COMPACT_ATOMS: atom_id res chain seq x y z
N MET A 1 -48.37 1.58 8.54
CA MET A 1 -47.28 2.18 7.71
C MET A 1 -47.40 1.65 6.30
N SER A 2 -47.21 2.49 5.29
CA SER A 2 -47.28 2.09 3.88
C SER A 2 -46.04 1.26 3.49
N ILE A 3 -46.22 0.27 2.62
CA ILE A 3 -45.14 -0.54 2.02
C ILE A 3 -44.10 0.37 1.34
N LEU A 4 -44.56 1.48 0.74
CA LEU A 4 -43.68 2.47 0.12
C LEU A 4 -42.73 3.12 1.15
N SER A 5 -43.24 3.41 2.34
CA SER A 5 -42.42 3.97 3.43
C SER A 5 -41.35 2.98 3.88
N ILE A 6 -41.71 1.69 3.97
CA ILE A 6 -40.76 0.62 4.37
C ILE A 6 -39.65 0.47 3.31
N MET A 7 -40.00 0.45 2.02
CA MET A 7 -39.01 0.43 0.93
C MET A 7 -38.06 1.63 0.96
N LEU A 8 -38.59 2.81 1.28
CA LEU A 8 -37.80 4.04 1.34
C LEU A 8 -36.79 3.97 2.49
N TYR A 9 -37.20 3.49 3.67
CA TYR A 9 -36.29 3.29 4.80
C TYR A 9 -35.17 2.28 4.49
N ILE A 10 -35.49 1.15 3.84
CA ILE A 10 -34.49 0.14 3.47
C ILE A 10 -33.47 0.73 2.48
N THR A 11 -33.94 1.50 1.49
CA THR A 11 -33.08 2.14 0.50
C THR A 11 -32.14 3.16 1.14
N VAL A 12 -32.66 4.01 2.03
CA VAL A 12 -31.86 5.00 2.76
C VAL A 12 -30.83 4.30 3.66
N PHE A 13 -31.23 3.23 4.35
CA PHE A 13 -30.32 2.46 5.20
C PHE A 13 -29.17 1.83 4.40
N MET A 14 -29.46 1.23 3.24
CA MET A 14 -28.46 0.69 2.32
C MET A 14 -27.49 1.78 1.84
N ALA A 15 -28.01 2.95 1.45
CA ALA A 15 -27.19 4.07 1.00
C ALA A 15 -26.25 4.55 2.11
N VAL A 16 -26.76 4.74 3.33
CA VAL A 16 -25.95 5.13 4.49
C VAL A 16 -24.89 4.08 4.81
N ALA A 17 -25.25 2.80 4.80
CA ALA A 17 -24.29 1.71 5.05
C ALA A 17 -23.16 1.69 4.01
N ALA A 18 -23.46 1.93 2.73
CA ALA A 18 -22.47 2.03 1.68
C ALA A 18 -21.54 3.24 1.89
N THR A 19 -22.09 4.40 2.26
CA THR A 19 -21.31 5.60 2.55
C THR A 19 -20.40 5.42 3.76
N VAL A 20 -20.91 4.81 4.85
CA VAL A 20 -20.12 4.52 6.06
C VAL A 20 -18.98 3.56 5.73
N ARG A 21 -19.22 2.50 4.96
CA ARG A 21 -18.16 1.58 4.52
C ARG A 21 -17.07 2.32 3.75
N TYR A 22 -17.44 3.22 2.85
CA TYR A 22 -16.46 4.03 2.11
C TYR A 22 -15.67 4.96 3.03
N ALA A 23 -16.35 5.65 3.96
CA ALA A 23 -15.72 6.54 4.92
C ALA A 23 -14.73 5.80 5.83
N VAL A 24 -15.11 4.62 6.34
CA VAL A 24 -14.24 3.77 7.17
C VAL A 24 -13.00 3.33 6.40
N LEU A 25 -13.15 2.86 5.16
CA LEU A 25 -12.01 2.47 4.33
C LEU A 25 -11.08 3.64 4.05
N ARG A 26 -11.64 4.80 3.68
CA ARG A 26 -10.87 6.03 3.44
C ARG A 26 -10.12 6.48 4.70
N PHE A 27 -10.77 6.41 5.85
CA PHE A 27 -10.18 6.75 7.14
C PHE A 27 -9.07 5.77 7.53
N LEU A 28 -9.27 4.46 7.34
CA LEU A 28 -8.24 3.45 7.59
C LEU A 28 -7.01 3.65 6.70
N VAL A 29 -7.21 3.96 5.42
CA VAL A 29 -6.11 4.31 4.50
C VAL A 29 -5.39 5.58 4.94
N TRP A 30 -6.10 6.55 5.52
CA TRP A 30 -5.51 7.79 6.01
C TRP A 30 -4.73 7.60 7.33
N VAL A 31 -5.24 6.81 8.28
CA VAL A 31 -4.60 6.54 9.57
C VAL A 31 -3.44 5.55 9.43
N LYS A 32 -3.59 4.52 8.60
CA LYS A 32 -2.54 3.56 8.25
C LYS A 32 -2.44 3.45 6.72
N PRO A 33 -1.77 4.39 6.06
CA PRO A 33 -1.34 4.15 4.70
C PRO A 33 -0.38 2.97 4.74
N ASN A 34 -0.81 1.82 4.20
CA ASN A 34 0.06 0.67 3.91
C ASN A 34 0.97 1.02 2.73
N ALA A 35 1.67 2.16 2.81
CA ALA A 35 2.65 2.60 1.84
C ALA A 35 4.00 2.02 2.22
N TYR A 36 4.09 0.70 2.38
CA TYR A 36 5.35 0.02 2.57
C TYR A 36 5.64 -0.79 1.32
N ILE A 37 6.78 -0.54 0.69
CA ILE A 37 7.26 -1.39 -0.39
C ILE A 37 8.15 -2.44 0.28
N GLU A 38 7.73 -3.69 0.20
CA GLU A 38 8.50 -4.84 0.69
C GLU A 38 9.41 -5.33 -0.44
N LEU A 39 10.69 -4.93 -0.38
CA LEU A 39 11.71 -5.38 -1.31
C LEU A 39 12.26 -6.72 -0.84
N THR A 40 12.04 -7.75 -1.65
CA THR A 40 12.75 -9.03 -1.50
C THR A 40 13.84 -9.05 -2.56
N TYR A 41 15.10 -9.06 -2.15
CA TYR A 41 16.24 -9.14 -3.06
C TYR A 41 17.11 -10.35 -2.72
N THR A 42 17.71 -10.93 -3.75
CA THR A 42 18.66 -12.02 -3.63
C THR A 42 20.05 -11.46 -3.81
N ASP A 43 20.89 -11.56 -2.79
CA ASP A 43 22.29 -11.14 -2.85
C ASP A 43 23.08 -12.02 -3.84
N PRO A 44 24.21 -11.55 -4.38
CA PRO A 44 25.08 -12.34 -5.29
C PRO A 44 25.56 -13.67 -4.68
N GLU A 45 25.54 -13.78 -3.35
CA GLU A 45 25.85 -15.00 -2.59
C GLU A 45 24.65 -15.95 -2.44
N GLY A 46 23.52 -15.68 -3.10
CA GLY A 46 22.32 -16.53 -3.13
C GLY A 46 21.42 -16.40 -1.90
N ARG A 47 21.68 -15.45 -0.98
CA ARG A 47 20.86 -15.22 0.21
C ARG A 47 19.70 -14.26 -0.10
N THR A 48 18.49 -14.62 0.33
CA THR A 48 17.30 -13.77 0.18
C THR A 48 17.14 -12.88 1.41
N ALA A 49 17.17 -11.57 1.20
CA ALA A 49 16.93 -10.57 2.24
C ALA A 49 15.59 -9.86 1.97
N LYS A 50 14.83 -9.62 3.05
CA LYS A 50 13.57 -8.88 3.00
C LYS A 50 13.73 -7.55 3.70
N ARG A 51 13.50 -6.45 3.00
CA ARG A 51 13.55 -5.10 3.58
C ARG A 51 12.24 -4.36 3.30
N LYS A 52 11.58 -3.92 4.37
CA LYS A 52 10.38 -3.10 4.31
C LYS A 52 10.79 -1.63 4.37
N VAL A 53 10.44 -0.86 3.34
CA VAL A 53 10.68 0.59 3.30
C VAL A 53 9.35 1.31 3.31
N SER A 54 9.14 2.22 4.26
CA SER A 54 7.97 3.09 4.29
C SER A 54 8.11 4.20 3.27
N VAL A 55 7.09 4.42 2.45
CA VAL A 55 7.01 5.49 1.45
C VAL A 55 5.97 6.48 1.95
N ARG A 56 6.28 7.22 3.02
CA ARG A 56 5.33 8.16 3.64
C ARG A 56 5.65 9.61 3.26
N ASN A 57 6.92 9.93 2.99
CA ASN A 57 7.38 11.24 2.54
C ASN A 57 8.16 11.15 1.22
N GLU A 58 8.22 12.24 0.45
CA GLU A 58 9.05 12.36 -0.77
C GLU A 58 10.53 12.03 -0.50
N ASN A 59 11.03 12.36 0.70
CA ASN A 59 12.38 11.99 1.14
C ASN A 59 12.58 10.46 1.30
N ASP A 60 11.53 9.71 1.66
CA ASP A 60 11.62 8.25 1.82
C ASP A 60 11.62 7.55 0.45
N ALA A 61 10.97 8.15 -0.56
CA ALA A 61 11.00 7.66 -1.94
C ALA A 61 12.40 7.84 -2.55
N GLU A 62 13.11 8.88 -2.16
CA GLU A 62 14.50 9.12 -2.55
C GLU A 62 15.45 8.09 -1.91
N GLU A 63 15.23 7.73 -0.65
CA GLU A 63 15.98 6.67 0.04
C GLU A 63 15.74 5.29 -0.58
N LEU A 64 14.50 5.01 -1.03
CA LEU A 64 14.18 3.82 -1.82
C LEU A 64 14.89 3.81 -3.18
N ALA A 65 14.92 4.95 -3.88
CA ALA A 65 15.60 5.09 -5.16
C ALA A 65 17.12 4.89 -5.03
N LEU A 66 17.72 5.38 -3.94
CA LEU A 66 19.12 5.15 -3.60
C LEU A 66 19.40 3.67 -3.35
N LEU A 67 18.56 2.98 -2.55
CA LEU A 67 18.69 1.54 -2.31
C LEU A 67 18.57 0.71 -3.59
N LEU A 68 17.60 1.04 -4.46
CA LEU A 68 17.44 0.37 -5.75
C LEU A 68 18.64 0.61 -6.67
N ARG A 69 19.20 1.83 -6.66
CA ARG A 69 20.40 2.17 -7.44
C ARG A 69 21.60 1.39 -6.95
N GLU A 70 21.84 1.33 -5.63
CA GLU A 70 22.92 0.54 -5.05
C GLU A 70 22.81 -0.96 -5.39
N LEU A 71 21.61 -1.54 -5.27
CA LEU A 71 21.37 -2.94 -5.62
C LEU A 71 21.63 -3.18 -7.11
N LYS A 72 21.21 -2.27 -7.98
CA LYS A 72 21.49 -2.35 -9.42
C LYS A 72 22.99 -2.29 -9.71
N THR A 73 23.72 -1.36 -9.10
CA THR A 73 25.18 -1.22 -9.32
C THR A 73 25.96 -2.44 -8.81
N ARG A 74 25.57 -3.02 -7.66
CA ARG A 74 26.17 -4.28 -7.17
C ARG A 74 25.89 -5.47 -8.08
N ASN A 75 24.67 -5.54 -8.63
CA ASN A 75 24.30 -6.61 -9.54
C ASN A 75 25.04 -6.49 -10.88
N GLU A 76 25.17 -5.29 -11.44
CA GLU A 76 25.97 -5.02 -12.64
C GLU A 76 27.47 -5.31 -12.41
N ALA A 77 28.01 -4.98 -11.24
CA ALA A 77 29.38 -5.33 -10.85
C ALA A 77 29.60 -6.84 -10.68
N SER A 78 28.55 -7.58 -10.32
CA SER A 78 28.59 -9.04 -10.18
C SER A 78 28.35 -9.79 -11.50
N ALA A 79 27.58 -9.20 -12.43
CA ALA A 79 27.27 -9.76 -13.74
C ALA A 79 28.35 -9.48 -14.82
N GLY A 80 29.29 -8.56 -14.55
CA GLY A 80 30.41 -8.24 -15.45
C GLY A 80 31.62 -9.17 -15.32
N ARG A 81 31.44 -10.39 -14.82
CA ARG A 81 32.52 -11.36 -14.58
C ARG A 81 32.30 -12.64 -15.38
#